data_AF-A0A497LG84-F1
#
_entry.id   AF-A0A497LG84-F1
#
_cell.length_a   1.000
_cell.length_b   1.000
_cell.length_c   1.000
_cell.angle_alpha   90.00
_cell.angle_beta   90.00
_cell.angle_gamma   90.00
#
_symmetry.space_group_name_H-M   'P 1'
#
loop_
_entity.id
_entity.type
_entity.pdbx_description
1 polymer ?
#
loop_
_entity_poly.entity_id
_entity_poly.type
_entity_poly.pdbx_seq_one_letter_code
_entity_poly.pdbx_strand_id
1 'polypeptide(L)'
;MKVIKGQRSLVVGGEALEEVYAVYEDGVLRPVRRLNLPEGVLVEVRVRLVRASRLYEVVKRYSSMFEDVEEDPLEVLLGMRER
;
A
#
# COMPACT_ATOMS: atom_id res chain seq x y z
N MET A 1 -3.23 -11.81 18.71
CA MET A 1 -3.28 -10.99 17.47
C MET A 1 -3.31 -9.53 17.89
N LYS A 2 -2.24 -8.76 17.67
CA LYS A 2 -2.22 -7.33 18.03
C LYS A 2 -1.92 -6.54 16.77
N VAL A 3 -2.96 -5.92 16.20
CA VAL A 3 -2.82 -5.02 15.06
C VAL A 3 -2.48 -3.65 15.63
N ILE A 4 -1.23 -3.23 15.48
CA ILE A 4 -0.81 -1.86 15.75
C ILE A 4 -0.92 -1.14 14.41
N LYS A 5 -1.71 -0.06 14.36
CA LYS A 5 -1.98 0.72 13.13
C LYS A 5 -0.67 0.97 12.36
N GLY A 6 -0.62 0.53 11.11
CA GLY A 6 0.46 0.86 10.17
C GLY A 6 1.64 -0.13 10.08
N GLN A 7 1.71 -1.17 10.92
CA GLN A 7 2.76 -2.18 10.87
C GLN A 7 2.16 -3.58 10.86
N ARG A 8 2.28 -4.29 9.73
CA ARG A 8 2.16 -5.75 9.70
C ARG A 8 3.55 -6.33 9.91
N SER A 9 3.99 -6.43 11.15
CA SER A 9 5.11 -7.29 11.52
C SER A 9 4.56 -8.71 11.72
N LEU A 10 5.10 -9.67 10.96
CA LEU A 10 4.85 -11.09 11.18
C LEU A 10 6.01 -11.60 12.04
N VAL A 11 5.71 -12.04 13.26
CA VAL A 11 6.69 -12.72 14.11
C VAL A 11 6.54 -14.21 13.87
N VAL A 12 7.52 -14.82 13.20
CA VAL A 12 7.63 -16.27 13.05
C VAL A 12 9.00 -16.67 13.57
N GLY A 13 9.06 -17.47 14.65
CA GLY A 13 10.32 -18.09 15.09
C GLY A 13 11.37 -17.18 15.72
N GLY A 14 11.00 -16.01 16.27
CA GLY A 14 11.95 -15.11 16.97
C GLY A 14 12.65 -14.09 16.07
N GLU A 15 12.41 -14.11 14.76
CA GLU A 15 12.92 -13.12 13.82
C GLU A 15 11.81 -12.16 13.42
N ALA A 16 12.08 -10.85 13.53
CA ALA A 16 11.14 -9.81 13.13
C ALA A 16 11.19 -9.62 11.61
N LEU A 17 10.19 -10.17 10.89
CA LEU A 17 10.02 -9.95 9.46
C LEU A 17 9.25 -8.64 9.23
N GLU A 18 9.92 -7.66 8.64
CA GLU A 18 9.33 -6.39 8.20
C GLU A 18 9.29 -6.35 6.67
N GLU A 19 8.09 -6.20 6.08
CA GLU A 19 7.98 -5.93 4.65
C GLU A 19 8.40 -4.48 4.35
N VAL A 20 9.40 -4.35 3.47
CA VAL A 20 9.92 -3.07 3.00
C VAL A 20 9.66 -2.94 1.50
N TYR A 21 9.05 -1.82 1.11
CA TYR A 21 8.88 -1.45 -0.29
C TYR A 21 10.04 -0.55 -0.71
N ALA A 22 10.53 -0.73 -1.94
CA ALA A 22 11.59 0.06 -2.52
C ALA A 22 11.28 0.34 -4.01
N VAL A 23 11.75 1.50 -4.48
CA VAL A 23 11.77 1.83 -5.91
C VAL A 23 13.13 1.42 -6.46
N TYR A 24 13.15 0.77 -7.61
CA TYR A 24 14.38 0.41 -8.30
C TYR A 24 14.74 1.48 -9.32
N GLU A 25 15.82 2.23 -9.06
CA GLU A 25 16.28 3.35 -9.88
C GLU A 25 17.80 3.26 -10.04
N ASP A 26 18.28 3.34 -11.29
CA ASP A 26 19.71 3.32 -11.63
C ASP A 26 20.50 2.16 -11.01
N GLY A 27 19.89 0.98 -10.93
CA GLY A 27 20.53 -0.21 -10.36
C GLY A 27 20.43 -0.33 -8.84
N VAL A 28 19.79 0.63 -8.15
CA VAL A 28 19.73 0.71 -6.69
C VAL A 28 18.30 0.54 -6.18
N LEU A 29 18.11 -0.27 -5.14
CA LEU A 29 16.85 -0.36 -4.40
C LEU A 29 16.77 0.77 -3.36
N ARG A 30 15.96 1.79 -3.63
CA ARG A 30 15.71 2.92 -2.73
C ARG A 30 14.45 2.67 -1.90
N PRO A 31 14.55 2.49 -0.58
CA PRO A 31 13.36 2.22 0.23
C PRO A 31 12.43 3.43 0.24
N VAL A 32 11.12 3.19 0.17
CA VAL A 32 10.09 4.26 0.16
C VAL A 32 9.99 5.00 1.51
N ARG A 33 10.61 4.45 2.55
CA ARG A 33 10.71 5.02 3.89
C ARG A 33 12.09 4.77 4.47
N ARG A 34 12.47 5.54 5.48
CA ARG A 34 13.71 5.31 6.24
C ARG A 34 13.66 3.97 6.99
N LEU A 35 14.73 3.19 6.90
CA LEU A 35 14.93 1.98 7.69
C LEU A 35 15.85 2.30 8.87
N ASN A 36 15.45 1.87 10.07
CA ASN A 36 16.23 2.03 11.28
C ASN A 36 16.95 0.70 11.59
N LEU A 37 17.96 0.39 10.78
CA LEU A 37 18.76 -0.83 10.90
C LEU A 37 20.18 -0.50 11.39
N PRO A 38 20.83 -1.37 12.18
CA PRO A 38 22.23 -1.19 12.55
C PRO A 38 23.15 -1.14 11.33
N GLU A 39 24.21 -0.35 11.41
CA GLU A 39 25.20 -0.27 10.35
C GLU A 39 25.91 -1.62 10.14
N GLY A 40 26.11 -2.01 8.88
CA GLY A 40 26.74 -3.28 8.52
C GLY A 40 25.88 -4.53 8.71
N VAL A 41 24.59 -4.39 9.07
CA VAL A 41 23.70 -5.55 9.20
C VAL A 41 23.46 -6.21 7.84
N LEU A 42 23.55 -7.54 7.81
CA LEU A 42 23.20 -8.32 6.63
C LEU A 42 21.66 -8.39 6.51
N VAL A 43 21.13 -8.14 5.32
CA VAL A 43 19.70 -8.24 5.03
C VAL A 43 19.45 -9.23 3.90
N GLU A 44 18.45 -10.10 4.05
CA GLU A 44 17.94 -10.93 2.96
C GLU A 44 16.91 -10.12 2.17
N VAL A 45 17.16 -9.90 0.88
CA VAL A 45 16.24 -9.15 0.00
C VAL A 45 15.47 -10.11 -0.90
N ARG A 46 14.14 -10.12 -0.75
CA ARG A 46 13.23 -10.82 -1.68
C ARG A 46 12.60 -9.81 -2.63
N VAL A 47 13.09 -9.75 -3.86
CA VAL A 47 12.55 -8.85 -4.88
C VAL A 47 11.30 -9.47 -5.51
N ARG A 48 10.16 -8.77 -5.40
CA ARG A 48 8.95 -9.07 -6.16
C ARG A 48 8.58 -7.82 -6.96
N LEU A 49 8.41 -7.96 -8.26
CA LEU A 49 7.89 -6.88 -9.10
C LEU A 49 6.43 -6.65 -8.74
N VAL A 50 6.17 -5.66 -7.89
CA VAL A 50 4.81 -5.20 -7.59
C VAL A 50 4.39 -4.32 -8.75
N ARG A 51 3.72 -4.89 -9.75
CA ARG A 51 3.12 -4.09 -10.82
C ARG A 51 2.16 -3.08 -10.20
N ALA A 52 2.10 -1.88 -10.77
CA ALA A 52 1.02 -0.92 -10.55
C ALA A 52 -0.37 -1.52 -10.84
N SER A 53 -0.45 -2.76 -11.34
CA SER A 53 -1.67 -3.56 -11.44
C SER A 53 -2.48 -3.53 -10.15
N ARG A 54 -1.90 -3.43 -8.95
CA ARG A 54 -2.72 -3.26 -7.73
C ARG A 54 -3.49 -1.93 -7.71
N LEU A 55 -2.85 -0.81 -8.07
CA LEU A 55 -3.54 0.48 -8.14
C LEU A 55 -4.51 0.50 -9.33
N TYR A 56 -4.10 -0.04 -10.47
CA TYR A 56 -4.96 -0.17 -11.64
C TYR A 56 -6.16 -1.09 -11.39
N GLU A 57 -5.99 -2.21 -10.68
CA GLU A 57 -7.07 -3.12 -10.27
C GLU A 57 -7.98 -2.45 -9.25
N VAL A 58 -7.43 -1.67 -8.32
CA VAL A 58 -8.20 -0.86 -7.37
C VAL A 58 -9.03 0.19 -8.10
N VAL A 59 -8.41 0.96 -9.01
CA VAL A 59 -9.08 1.96 -9.84
C VAL A 59 -10.15 1.29 -10.69
N LYS A 60 -9.82 0.21 -11.41
CA LYS A 60 -10.77 -0.54 -12.24
C LYS A 60 -11.96 -1.04 -11.43
N ARG A 61 -11.72 -1.60 -10.24
CA ARG A 61 -12.76 -2.09 -9.34
C ARG A 61 -13.67 -0.96 -8.86
N TYR A 62 -13.11 0.19 -8.49
CA TYR A 62 -13.91 1.33 -8.07
C TYR A 62 -14.67 1.94 -9.25
N SER A 63 -14.02 2.12 -10.42
CA SER A 63 -14.66 2.63 -11.62
C SER A 63 -15.86 1.76 -12.04
N SER A 64 -15.75 0.42 -12.00
CA SER A 64 -16.87 -0.47 -12.33
C SER A 64 -18.04 -0.38 -11.33
N MET A 65 -17.80 0.03 -10.08
CA MET A 65 -18.89 0.21 -9.10
C MET A 65 -19.77 1.42 -9.42
N PHE A 66 -19.30 2.33 -10.27
CA PHE A 66 -20.01 3.55 -10.67
C PHE A 66 -20.36 3.57 -12.16
N GLU A 67 -20.16 2.47 -12.90
CA GLU A 67 -20.47 2.39 -14.34
C GLU A 67 -21.98 2.55 -14.63
N ASP A 68 -22.84 2.03 -13.74
CA ASP A 68 -24.31 2.04 -13.89
C ASP A 68 -24.99 3.12 -13.03
N VAL A 69 -24.21 4.09 -12.52
CA VAL A 69 -24.73 5.16 -11.66
C VAL A 69 -25.05 6.38 -12.52
N GLU A 70 -26.34 6.59 -12.81
CA GLU A 70 -26.83 7.72 -13.61
C GLU A 70 -26.87 9.05 -12.84
N GLU A 71 -27.04 9.00 -11.52
CA GLU A 71 -27.11 10.17 -10.64
C GLU A 71 -25.73 10.53 -10.09
N ASP A 72 -25.31 11.81 -10.15
CA ASP A 72 -24.07 12.24 -9.51
C ASP A 72 -24.20 12.13 -7.98
N PRO A 73 -23.52 11.15 -7.32
CA PRO A 73 -23.68 10.95 -5.89
C PRO A 73 -23.18 12.14 -5.08
N LEU A 74 -22.23 12.92 -5.61
CA LEU A 74 -21.70 14.10 -4.95
C LEU A 74 -22.74 15.22 -4.93
N GLU A 75 -23.48 15.42 -6.02
CA GLU A 75 -24.56 16.40 -6.07
C GLU A 75 -25.69 16.05 -5.09
N VAL A 76 -26.07 14.77 -4.99
CA VAL A 76 -27.08 14.30 -4.03
C VAL A 76 -26.65 14.59 -2.59
N LEU A 77 -25.39 14.29 -2.26
CA LEU A 77 -24.83 14.54 -0.93
C LEU A 77 -24.71 16.05 -0.61
N LEU A 78 -24.41 16.89 -1.60
CA LEU A 78 -24.40 18.34 -1.46
C LEU A 78 -25.81 18.88 -1.17
N GLY A 79 -26.82 18.44 -1.92
CA GLY A 79 -28.22 18.85 -1.71
C GLY A 79 -28.86 18.32 -0.43
N MET A 80 -28.29 17.29 0.21
CA MET A 80 -28.69 16.86 1.55
C MET A 80 -28.13 17.73 2.67
N ARG A 81 -26.98 18.38 2.45
CA ARG A 81 -26.29 19.22 3.45
C ARG A 81 -26.97 20.58 3.65
N GLU A 82 -27.62 21.09 2.62
CA GLU A 82 -28.32 22.38 2.64
C GLU A 82 -29.74 22.29 3.23
N ARG A 83 -30.14 21.11 3.73
CA ARG A 83 -31.44 20.84 4.36
C ARG A 83 -31.34 20.75 5.89
#